data_AF-A0A7C4BDK2-F1
#
_entry.id   AF-A0A7C4BDK2-F1
#
_cell.length_a   1.000
_cell.length_b   1.000
_cell.length_c   1.000
_cell.angle_alpha   90.00
_cell.angle_beta   90.00
_cell.angle_gamma   90.00
#
_symmetry.space_group_name_H-M   'P 1'
#
loop_
_entity.id
_entity.type
_entity.pdbx_description
1 polymer ?
#
loop_
_entity_poly.entity_id
_entity_poly.type
_entity_poly.pdbx_seq_one_letter_code
_entity_poly.pdbx_strand_id
1 'polypeptide(L)'
;MATSLPFSSKAKTPRKHSAISIEKGAPQVIEMRIAACADIHSPIFLEDFSRSLESLGKVDLFLLAGDLVSKDRVEQLSPVLASIRRVYAGPILSCFGNEEYEQDREGYKEYREVRWLEEEAEVIRTGEGEVGVIGSRGALDRPTFWQRKNLPGIWQVYRERVGRIDSLLAGLRTRIKIVLTHYAPTYRTLEGERESAWPEMACRRLEEVIARRQPDLWIHGHAHRGKVPLVEVGRTLVVNASLPARGSVVVLELPR
;
A
#
# COMPACT_ATOMS: atom_id res chain seq x y z
N MET A 1 59.71 -9.67 -29.96
CA MET A 1 59.52 -11.13 -29.92
C MET A 1 60.52 -11.71 -28.93
N ALA A 2 60.03 -12.29 -27.83
CA ALA A 2 60.74 -13.25 -26.96
C ALA A 2 59.73 -13.70 -25.87
N THR A 3 58.88 -14.71 -26.08
CA THR A 3 59.10 -16.14 -25.72
C THR A 3 59.78 -16.29 -24.35
N SER A 4 59.02 -16.43 -23.26
CA SER A 4 58.39 -17.66 -22.70
C SER A 4 59.23 -18.32 -21.60
N LEU A 5 58.63 -18.33 -20.40
CA LEU A 5 58.84 -19.13 -19.17
C LEU A 5 59.36 -20.57 -19.40
N PRO A 6 59.99 -21.29 -18.42
CA PRO A 6 59.21 -21.94 -17.33
C PRO A 6 59.90 -22.33 -15.99
N PHE A 7 59.03 -22.60 -15.01
CA PHE A 7 59.05 -23.63 -13.95
C PHE A 7 60.29 -23.86 -13.06
N SER A 8 60.09 -23.87 -11.74
CA SER A 8 60.18 -25.11 -10.92
C SER A 8 59.78 -24.89 -9.46
N SER A 9 59.17 -25.93 -8.89
CA SER A 9 58.51 -26.04 -7.60
C SER A 9 59.46 -26.41 -6.45
N LYS A 10 59.12 -25.97 -5.22
CA LYS A 10 59.54 -26.64 -3.97
C LYS A 10 58.43 -26.58 -2.93
N ALA A 11 57.98 -27.74 -2.49
CA ALA A 11 57.09 -27.93 -1.36
C ALA A 11 57.87 -28.00 -0.03
N LYS A 12 57.30 -27.42 1.04
CA LYS A 12 57.60 -27.74 2.45
C LYS A 12 56.31 -27.61 3.29
N THR A 13 56.01 -28.66 4.05
CA THR A 13 54.92 -28.87 5.04
C THR A 13 55.26 -28.25 6.42
N PRO A 14 54.43 -28.35 7.50
CA PRO A 14 52.97 -28.27 7.68
C PRO A 14 52.55 -27.36 8.88
N ARG A 15 51.24 -27.36 9.21
CA ARG A 15 50.53 -26.94 10.45
C ARG A 15 50.07 -25.47 10.54
N LYS A 16 48.74 -25.30 10.63
CA LYS A 16 48.03 -24.95 11.88
C LYS A 16 46.51 -25.07 11.65
N HIS A 17 45.84 -25.72 12.59
CA HIS A 17 44.39 -25.60 12.77
C HIS A 17 44.02 -24.12 12.83
N SER A 18 43.19 -23.65 11.91
CA SER A 18 42.48 -22.38 12.07
C SER A 18 41.03 -22.71 12.44
N ALA A 19 40.62 -22.08 13.53
CA ALA A 19 39.34 -22.26 14.15
C ALA A 19 38.20 -21.83 13.23
N ILE A 20 37.11 -22.57 13.32
CA ILE A 20 35.78 -22.17 12.91
C ILE A 20 35.51 -20.78 13.50
N SER A 21 35.32 -19.79 12.63
CA SER A 21 34.70 -18.53 12.98
C SER A 21 33.34 -18.52 12.30
N ILE A 22 32.31 -18.98 13.03
CA ILE A 22 30.93 -18.73 12.64
C ILE A 22 30.74 -17.24 12.88
N GLU A 23 30.80 -16.44 11.81
CA GLU A 23 30.30 -15.08 11.86
C GLU A 23 28.83 -15.17 12.27
N LYS A 24 28.54 -14.82 13.52
CA LYS A 24 27.18 -14.53 13.95
C LYS A 24 26.75 -13.31 13.15
N GLY A 25 26.04 -13.56 12.04
CA GLY A 25 25.36 -12.52 11.30
C GLY A 25 24.58 -11.65 12.27
N ALA A 26 24.63 -10.34 12.06
CA ALA A 26 23.83 -9.38 12.81
C ALA A 26 22.39 -9.92 12.92
N PRO A 27 21.72 -9.76 14.08
CA PRO A 27 20.33 -10.17 14.20
C PRO A 27 19.55 -9.51 13.06
N GLN A 28 18.98 -10.32 12.16
CA GLN A 28 18.11 -9.77 11.14
C GLN A 28 16.98 -9.08 11.88
N VAL A 29 16.91 -7.75 11.76
CA VAL A 29 15.74 -7.01 12.16
C VAL A 29 14.61 -7.59 11.33
N ILE A 30 13.73 -8.36 11.96
CA ILE A 30 12.64 -8.98 11.23
C ILE A 30 11.63 -7.86 10.96
N GLU A 31 11.62 -7.37 9.73
CA GLU A 31 10.75 -6.28 9.28
C GLU A 31 9.43 -6.85 8.77
N MET A 32 8.33 -6.18 9.10
CA MET A 32 7.02 -6.54 8.57
C MET A 32 6.97 -6.11 7.10
N ARG A 33 6.75 -7.08 6.19
CA ARG A 33 6.68 -6.81 4.75
C ARG A 33 5.23 -6.69 4.31
N ILE A 34 4.87 -5.53 3.77
CA ILE A 34 3.50 -5.18 3.40
C ILE A 34 3.43 -5.01 1.89
N ALA A 35 2.58 -5.81 1.25
CA ALA A 35 2.17 -5.61 -0.14
C ALA A 35 1.04 -4.57 -0.18
N ALA A 36 1.15 -3.59 -1.08
CA ALA A 36 0.14 -2.56 -1.29
C ALA A 36 -0.11 -2.35 -2.78
N CYS A 37 -1.39 -2.28 -3.17
CA CYS A 37 -1.81 -2.00 -4.54
C CYS A 37 -3.13 -1.23 -4.56
N ALA A 38 -3.42 -0.51 -5.63
CA ALA A 38 -4.68 0.17 -5.89
C ALA A 38 -4.90 0.27 -7.39
N ASP A 39 -6.10 0.66 -7.83
CA ASP A 39 -6.37 0.97 -9.24
C ASP A 39 -6.05 -0.20 -10.19
N ILE A 40 -6.42 -1.42 -9.78
CA ILE A 40 -6.31 -2.60 -10.66
C ILE A 40 -7.33 -2.48 -11.80
N HIS A 41 -8.47 -1.82 -11.54
CA HIS A 41 -9.53 -1.57 -12.52
C HIS A 41 -9.90 -2.84 -13.29
N SER A 42 -9.97 -3.99 -12.62
CA SER A 42 -10.13 -5.28 -13.28
C SER A 42 -11.31 -5.27 -14.27
N PRO A 43 -11.11 -5.72 -15.52
CA PRO A 43 -9.94 -6.43 -16.03
C PRO A 43 -8.86 -5.54 -16.69
N ILE A 44 -8.95 -4.20 -16.61
CA ILE A 44 -8.07 -3.27 -17.36
C ILE A 44 -6.59 -3.52 -17.07
N PHE A 45 -6.18 -3.60 -15.80
CA PHE A 45 -4.78 -3.87 -15.42
C PHE A 45 -4.60 -5.23 -14.72
N LEU A 46 -5.55 -6.15 -14.87
CA LEU A 46 -5.52 -7.44 -14.19
C LEU A 46 -4.30 -8.29 -14.60
N GLU A 47 -3.91 -8.24 -15.87
CA GLU A 47 -2.75 -8.99 -16.36
C GLU A 47 -1.45 -8.43 -15.78
N ASP A 48 -1.26 -7.11 -15.82
CA ASP A 48 -0.09 -6.45 -15.26
C ASP A 48 -0.01 -6.66 -13.74
N PHE A 49 -1.15 -6.58 -13.04
CA PHE A 49 -1.26 -6.93 -11.64
C PHE A 49 -0.79 -8.36 -11.38
N SER A 50 -1.35 -9.33 -12.12
CA SER A 50 -1.03 -10.75 -11.95
C SER A 50 0.46 -11.03 -12.21
N ARG A 51 1.04 -10.43 -13.25
CA ARG A 51 2.47 -10.55 -13.57
C ARG A 51 3.34 -9.95 -12.47
N SER A 52 2.94 -8.81 -11.90
CA SER A 52 3.69 -8.18 -10.81
C SER A 52 3.69 -8.99 -9.50
N LEU A 53 2.72 -9.89 -9.31
CA LEU A 53 2.67 -10.77 -8.15
C LEU A 53 3.68 -11.93 -8.21
N GLU A 54 4.14 -12.31 -9.41
CA GLU A 54 5.11 -13.40 -9.59
C GLU A 54 6.45 -13.13 -8.89
N SER A 55 6.80 -11.85 -8.69
CA SER A 55 8.03 -11.40 -8.03
C SER A 55 7.82 -10.86 -6.60
N LEU A 56 6.62 -10.99 -6.03
CA LEU A 56 6.24 -10.39 -4.74
C LEU A 56 7.11 -10.87 -3.55
N GLY A 57 7.49 -12.15 -3.57
CA GLY A 57 8.15 -12.82 -2.45
C GLY A 57 7.25 -12.93 -1.20
N LYS A 58 7.84 -13.24 -0.04
CA LYS A 58 7.10 -13.41 1.22
C LYS A 58 6.62 -12.04 1.76
N VAL A 59 5.32 -11.85 1.87
CA VAL A 59 4.72 -10.69 2.55
C VAL A 59 3.84 -11.15 3.71
N ASP A 60 3.67 -10.29 4.71
CA ASP A 60 2.93 -10.59 5.93
C ASP A 60 1.50 -10.05 5.87
N LEU A 61 1.30 -8.96 5.13
CA LEU A 61 0.02 -8.27 4.97
C LEU A 61 -0.18 -7.77 3.54
N PHE A 62 -1.39 -7.90 3.01
CA PHE A 62 -1.77 -7.36 1.70
C PHE A 62 -2.86 -6.30 1.83
N LEU A 63 -2.57 -5.09 1.35
CA LEU A 63 -3.43 -3.91 1.44
C LEU A 63 -3.87 -3.45 0.04
N LEU A 64 -5.16 -3.16 -0.10
CA LEU A 64 -5.79 -2.75 -1.35
C LEU A 64 -6.47 -1.39 -1.21
N ALA A 65 -5.97 -0.35 -1.88
CA ALA A 65 -6.44 1.02 -1.72
C ALA A 65 -7.56 1.41 -2.71
N GLY A 66 -8.51 0.51 -2.94
CA GLY A 66 -9.69 0.74 -3.78
C GLY A 66 -9.46 0.72 -5.30
N ASP A 67 -10.55 0.85 -6.05
CA ASP A 67 -10.60 0.76 -7.52
C ASP A 67 -10.02 -0.57 -8.03
N LEU A 68 -10.50 -1.67 -7.44
CA LEU A 68 -10.10 -3.03 -7.77
C LEU A 68 -10.76 -3.52 -9.05
N VAL A 69 -11.97 -3.02 -9.34
CA VAL A 69 -12.75 -3.37 -10.52
C VAL A 69 -13.05 -2.11 -11.34
N SER A 70 -13.27 -2.29 -12.64
CA SER A 70 -13.69 -1.19 -13.51
C SER A 70 -15.20 -1.17 -13.68
N LYS A 71 -15.78 0.02 -13.47
CA LYS A 71 -17.18 0.39 -13.65
C LYS A 71 -18.12 -0.45 -12.81
N ASP A 72 -17.75 -0.63 -11.54
CA ASP A 72 -18.56 -1.30 -10.53
C ASP A 72 -18.92 -2.77 -10.85
N ARG A 73 -18.09 -3.44 -11.65
CA ARG A 73 -18.27 -4.84 -12.00
C ARG A 73 -17.78 -5.74 -10.87
N VAL A 74 -18.63 -5.94 -9.87
CA VAL A 74 -18.38 -6.77 -8.67
C VAL A 74 -17.78 -8.14 -9.03
N GLU A 75 -18.25 -8.78 -10.10
CA GLU A 75 -17.78 -10.08 -10.56
C GLU A 75 -16.30 -10.10 -10.96
N GLN A 76 -15.73 -8.94 -11.31
CA GLN A 76 -14.31 -8.80 -11.66
C GLN A 76 -13.39 -8.77 -10.43
N LEU A 77 -13.93 -8.77 -9.21
CA LEU A 77 -13.14 -8.92 -7.99
C LEU A 77 -12.61 -10.35 -7.84
N SER A 78 -13.41 -11.35 -8.21
CA SER A 78 -13.02 -12.78 -8.14
C SER A 78 -11.65 -13.08 -8.80
N PRO A 79 -11.38 -12.69 -10.06
CA PRO A 79 -10.07 -12.92 -10.67
C PRO A 79 -8.93 -12.13 -10.00
N VAL A 80 -9.19 -10.95 -9.44
CA VAL A 80 -8.18 -10.19 -8.67
C VAL A 80 -7.76 -10.99 -7.43
N LEU A 81 -8.74 -11.48 -6.66
CA LEU A 81 -8.47 -12.28 -5.47
C LEU A 81 -7.81 -13.61 -5.81
N ALA A 82 -8.23 -14.27 -6.90
CA ALA A 82 -7.60 -15.49 -7.38
C ALA A 82 -6.10 -15.27 -7.69
N SER A 83 -5.74 -14.14 -8.30
CA SER A 83 -4.33 -13.80 -8.55
C SER A 83 -3.54 -13.61 -7.26
N ILE A 84 -4.10 -12.92 -6.25
CA ILE A 84 -3.45 -12.76 -4.93
C ILE A 84 -3.28 -14.12 -4.25
N ARG A 85 -4.32 -14.95 -4.23
CA ARG A 85 -4.32 -16.25 -3.53
C ARG A 85 -3.37 -17.28 -4.11
N ARG A 86 -2.95 -17.13 -5.37
CA ARG A 86 -1.87 -17.95 -5.95
C ARG A 86 -0.52 -17.75 -5.27
N VAL A 87 -0.28 -16.57 -4.69
CA VAL A 87 1.02 -16.20 -4.11
C VAL A 87 0.96 -15.84 -2.63
N TYR A 88 -0.22 -15.59 -2.07
CA TYR A 88 -0.39 -15.09 -0.71
C TYR A 88 -1.60 -15.67 0.01
N ALA A 89 -1.36 -16.31 1.17
CA ALA A 89 -2.38 -16.98 1.99
C ALA A 89 -2.85 -16.16 3.21
N GLY A 90 -2.26 -14.99 3.47
CA GLY A 90 -2.53 -14.20 4.67
C GLY A 90 -3.73 -13.24 4.55
N PRO A 91 -3.91 -12.33 5.52
CA PRO A 91 -5.00 -11.36 5.52
C PRO A 91 -4.93 -10.34 4.37
N ILE A 92 -6.07 -10.14 3.71
CA ILE A 92 -6.26 -9.08 2.70
C ILE A 92 -7.20 -8.04 3.29
N LEU A 93 -6.75 -6.78 3.34
CA LEU A 93 -7.57 -5.66 3.77
C LEU A 93 -7.75 -4.70 2.60
N SER A 94 -8.93 -4.11 2.49
CA SER A 94 -9.24 -3.16 1.42
C SER A 94 -10.08 -2.00 1.92
N CYS A 95 -9.89 -0.81 1.36
CA CYS A 95 -10.87 0.26 1.41
C CYS A 95 -11.55 0.41 0.04
N PHE A 96 -12.75 0.97 0.00
CA PHE A 96 -13.43 1.21 -1.27
C PHE A 96 -12.86 2.42 -2.02
N GLY A 97 -12.68 2.27 -3.34
CA GLY A 97 -12.40 3.36 -4.26
C GLY A 97 -13.66 4.03 -4.77
N ASN A 98 -13.56 4.80 -5.85
CA ASN A 98 -14.71 5.43 -6.50
C ASN A 98 -15.40 4.57 -7.55
N GLU A 99 -14.74 3.55 -8.10
CA GLU A 99 -15.34 2.61 -9.06
C GLU A 99 -16.17 1.54 -8.35
N GLU A 100 -15.96 1.28 -7.06
CA GLU A 100 -16.89 0.51 -6.24
C GLU A 100 -17.99 1.44 -5.71
N TYR A 101 -19.18 1.37 -6.32
CA TYR A 101 -20.25 2.30 -6.02
C TYR A 101 -20.89 2.02 -4.66
N GLU A 102 -21.41 3.09 -4.05
CA GLU A 102 -21.92 3.03 -2.67
C GLU A 102 -23.14 2.11 -2.54
N GLN A 103 -24.03 2.12 -3.53
CA GLN A 103 -25.24 1.30 -3.52
C GLN A 103 -24.97 -0.19 -3.73
N ASP A 104 -23.80 -0.57 -4.25
CA ASP A 104 -23.44 -1.94 -4.62
C ASP A 104 -22.39 -2.56 -3.67
N ARG A 105 -21.97 -1.83 -2.61
CA ARG A 105 -20.95 -2.28 -1.64
C ARG A 105 -21.23 -3.63 -1.00
N GLU A 106 -22.49 -3.95 -0.76
CA GLU A 106 -22.85 -5.23 -0.12
C GLU A 106 -22.42 -6.42 -0.98
N GLY A 107 -22.49 -6.32 -2.32
CA GLY A 107 -21.98 -7.36 -3.22
C GLY A 107 -20.47 -7.59 -3.10
N TYR A 108 -19.69 -6.53 -2.87
CA TYR A 108 -18.25 -6.67 -2.60
C TYR A 108 -17.98 -7.30 -1.22
N LYS A 109 -18.80 -6.98 -0.22
CA LYS A 109 -18.68 -7.54 1.14
C LYS A 109 -19.04 -9.02 1.22
N GLU A 110 -19.71 -9.58 0.23
CA GLU A 110 -19.92 -11.03 0.11
C GLU A 110 -18.59 -11.80 -0.02
N TYR A 111 -17.53 -11.16 -0.54
CA TYR A 111 -16.18 -11.71 -0.57
C TYR A 111 -15.52 -11.65 0.81
N ARG A 112 -15.91 -12.56 1.71
CA ARG A 112 -15.47 -12.62 3.11
C ARG A 112 -13.96 -12.82 3.32
N GLU A 113 -13.22 -13.17 2.28
CA GLU A 113 -11.76 -13.27 2.34
C GLU A 113 -11.06 -11.89 2.34
N VAL A 114 -11.78 -10.83 1.96
CA VAL A 114 -11.34 -9.44 2.04
C VAL A 114 -12.00 -8.79 3.26
N ARG A 115 -11.18 -8.17 4.10
CA ARG A 115 -11.68 -7.31 5.18
C ARG A 115 -11.84 -5.90 4.66
N TRP A 116 -13.08 -5.51 4.39
CA TRP A 116 -13.43 -4.19 3.90
C TRP A 116 -13.50 -3.21 5.06
N LEU A 117 -12.72 -2.13 4.99
CA LEU A 117 -12.66 -1.08 5.99
C LEU A 117 -13.28 0.21 5.46
N GLU A 118 -14.32 0.69 6.14
CA GLU A 118 -15.11 1.87 5.80
C GLU A 118 -15.19 2.82 6.98
N GLU A 119 -14.24 3.75 7.10
CA GLU A 119 -14.14 4.63 8.27
C GLU A 119 -14.03 3.82 9.59
N GLU A 120 -13.26 2.74 9.49
CA GLU A 120 -13.04 1.73 10.51
C GLU A 120 -11.56 1.49 10.74
N ALA A 121 -11.24 0.91 11.89
CA ALA A 121 -9.89 0.48 12.24
C ALA A 121 -9.91 -0.99 12.64
N GLU A 122 -8.91 -1.73 12.19
CA GLU A 122 -8.72 -3.13 12.55
C GLU A 122 -7.28 -3.37 13.01
N VAL A 123 -7.12 -4.22 14.04
CA VAL A 123 -5.80 -4.66 14.50
C VAL A 123 -5.54 -6.05 13.93
N ILE A 124 -4.50 -6.14 13.10
CA ILE A 124 -4.09 -7.37 12.45
C ILE A 124 -2.88 -7.94 13.18
N ARG A 125 -2.99 -9.22 13.55
CA ARG A 125 -1.87 -10.00 14.09
C ARG A 125 -1.22 -10.78 12.97
N THR A 126 0.05 -10.51 12.74
CA THR A 126 0.91 -11.26 11.82
C THR A 126 1.92 -12.07 12.62
N GLY A 127 2.70 -12.94 11.97
CA GLY A 127 3.84 -13.59 12.63
C GLY A 127 4.88 -12.60 13.18
N GLU A 128 4.92 -11.41 12.59
CA GLU A 128 5.91 -10.37 12.91
C GLU A 128 5.42 -9.34 13.93
N GLY A 129 4.13 -9.33 14.27
CA GLY A 129 3.57 -8.47 15.32
C GLY A 129 2.17 -7.95 15.02
N GLU A 130 1.72 -7.00 15.84
CA GLU A 130 0.43 -6.33 15.70
C GLU A 130 0.56 -5.03 14.91
N VAL A 131 -0.28 -4.87 13.89
CA VAL A 131 -0.40 -3.64 13.10
C VAL A 131 -1.84 -3.16 13.13
N GLY A 132 -2.03 -1.87 13.36
CA GLY A 132 -3.33 -1.23 13.29
C GLY A 132 -3.52 -0.61 11.92
N VAL A 133 -4.61 -0.95 11.23
CA VAL A 133 -4.94 -0.44 9.90
C VAL A 133 -6.26 0.30 9.96
N ILE A 134 -6.26 1.55 9.52
CA ILE A 134 -7.48 2.36 9.32
C ILE A 134 -7.79 2.36 7.84
N GLY A 135 -9.03 2.08 7.47
CA GLY A 135 -9.48 2.18 6.08
C GLY A 135 -10.58 3.22 5.92
N SER A 136 -10.53 3.94 4.81
CA SER A 136 -11.54 4.91 4.41
C SER A 136 -11.43 5.16 2.91
N ARG A 137 -12.50 5.59 2.24
CA ARG A 137 -12.34 6.08 0.85
C ARG A 137 -11.44 7.33 0.76
N GLY A 138 -11.27 8.05 1.86
CA GLY A 138 -10.59 9.34 1.89
C GLY A 138 -11.51 10.49 1.48
N ALA A 139 -10.99 11.71 1.50
CA ALA A 139 -11.75 12.93 1.23
C ALA A 139 -11.13 13.68 0.04
N LEU A 140 -11.90 14.61 -0.53
CA LEU A 140 -11.43 15.54 -1.55
C LEU A 140 -11.58 16.98 -1.04
N ASP A 141 -10.61 17.84 -1.34
CA ASP A 141 -10.71 19.28 -1.08
C ASP A 141 -11.81 19.92 -1.93
N ARG A 142 -12.13 19.31 -3.07
CA ARG A 142 -13.25 19.66 -3.94
C ARG A 142 -13.91 18.35 -4.41
N PRO A 143 -15.18 18.07 -4.08
CA PRO A 143 -15.90 16.95 -4.67
C PRO A 143 -15.94 17.09 -6.18
N THR A 144 -15.95 16.00 -6.94
CA THR A 144 -16.04 16.04 -8.40
C THR A 144 -17.32 16.73 -8.87
N PHE A 145 -17.36 17.18 -10.12
CA PHE A 145 -18.58 17.80 -10.68
C PHE A 145 -19.82 16.90 -10.52
N TRP A 146 -19.68 15.60 -10.78
CA TRP A 146 -20.77 14.64 -10.61
C TRP A 146 -21.23 14.55 -9.15
N GLN A 147 -20.30 14.47 -8.20
CA GLN A 147 -20.63 14.40 -6.77
C GLN A 147 -21.36 15.66 -6.31
N ARG A 148 -20.90 16.85 -6.71
CA ARG A 148 -21.57 18.12 -6.37
C ARG A 148 -23.00 18.20 -6.92
N LYS A 149 -23.26 17.57 -8.06
CA LYS A 149 -24.58 17.56 -8.71
C LYS A 149 -25.53 16.51 -8.13
N ASN A 150 -25.02 15.34 -7.72
CA ASN A 150 -25.84 14.17 -7.41
C ASN A 150 -25.82 13.75 -5.93
N LEU A 151 -24.84 14.21 -5.15
CA LEU A 151 -24.69 13.82 -3.74
C LEU A 151 -24.89 15.04 -2.83
N PRO A 152 -26.13 15.30 -2.37
CA PRO A 152 -26.38 16.38 -1.42
C PRO A 152 -25.58 16.14 -0.14
N GLY A 153 -24.91 17.18 0.37
CA GLY A 153 -24.12 17.08 1.61
C GLY A 153 -22.71 16.48 1.46
N ILE A 154 -22.23 16.20 0.25
CA ILE A 154 -20.89 15.59 0.04
C ILE A 154 -19.74 16.34 0.74
N TRP A 155 -19.82 17.67 0.82
CA TRP A 155 -18.86 18.49 1.55
C TRP A 155 -18.81 18.19 3.05
N GLN A 156 -19.97 17.92 3.65
CA GLN A 156 -20.08 17.53 5.05
C GLN A 156 -19.52 16.12 5.24
N VAL A 157 -19.88 15.17 4.35
CA VAL A 157 -19.36 13.80 4.37
C VAL A 157 -17.83 13.77 4.37
N TYR A 158 -17.17 14.56 3.50
CA TYR A 158 -15.72 14.65 3.51
C TYR A 158 -15.15 15.27 4.78
N ARG A 159 -15.82 16.27 5.35
CA ARG A 159 -15.40 16.90 6.61
C ARG A 159 -15.48 15.90 7.77
N GLU A 160 -16.55 15.11 7.83
CA GLU A 160 -16.77 14.07 8.83
C GLU A 160 -15.76 12.93 8.66
N ARG A 161 -15.47 12.51 7.43
CA ARG A 161 -14.48 11.47 7.13
C ARG A 161 -13.07 11.86 7.59
N VAL A 162 -12.65 13.10 7.36
CA VAL A 162 -11.38 13.62 7.92
C VAL A 162 -11.38 13.54 9.45
N GLY A 163 -12.45 13.99 10.11
CA GLY A 163 -12.58 13.92 11.57
C GLY A 163 -12.64 12.49 12.13
N ARG A 164 -13.23 11.57 11.38
CA ARG A 164 -13.33 10.15 11.72
C ARG A 164 -11.97 9.46 11.65
N ILE A 165 -11.20 9.68 10.58
CA ILE A 165 -9.81 9.19 10.46
C ILE A 165 -8.95 9.73 11.62
N ASP A 166 -9.07 11.02 11.93
CA ASP A 166 -8.36 11.64 13.07
C ASP A 166 -8.71 10.97 14.41
N SER A 167 -10.01 10.73 14.65
CA SER A 167 -10.51 10.09 15.86
C SER A 167 -10.07 8.62 15.98
N LEU A 168 -10.08 7.87 14.88
CA LEU A 168 -9.60 6.49 14.85
C LEU A 168 -8.11 6.41 15.17
N LEU A 169 -7.29 7.28 14.56
CA LEU A 169 -5.87 7.35 14.85
C LEU A 169 -5.60 7.70 16.33
N ALA A 170 -6.43 8.55 16.93
CA ALA A 170 -6.33 8.89 18.35
C ALA A 170 -6.61 7.69 19.27
N GLY A 171 -7.58 6.85 18.88
CA GLY A 171 -8.01 5.68 19.66
C GLY A 171 -7.19 4.41 19.42
N LEU A 172 -6.48 4.32 18.30
CA LEU A 172 -5.76 3.12 17.88
C LEU A 172 -4.48 2.91 18.73
N ARG A 173 -4.47 1.85 19.53
CA ARG A 173 -3.37 1.50 20.44
C ARG A 173 -2.50 0.38 19.89
N THR A 174 -1.84 0.64 18.77
CA THR A 174 -0.86 -0.27 18.15
C THR A 174 0.49 0.43 17.99
N ARG A 175 1.57 -0.37 17.96
CA ARG A 175 2.92 0.14 17.71
C ARG A 175 3.03 0.71 16.30
N ILE A 176 2.62 -0.08 15.31
CA ILE A 176 2.56 0.33 13.90
C ILE A 176 1.11 0.75 13.57
N LYS A 177 0.95 1.92 12.95
CA LYS A 177 -0.32 2.47 12.48
C LYS A 177 -0.24 2.79 11.00
N ILE A 178 -1.15 2.19 10.23
CA ILE A 178 -1.27 2.39 8.80
C ILE A 178 -2.63 3.01 8.51
N VAL A 179 -2.64 4.01 7.62
CA VAL A 179 -3.87 4.54 7.05
C VAL A 179 -3.94 4.14 5.58
N LEU A 180 -5.04 3.55 5.19
CA LEU A 180 -5.34 3.12 3.82
C LEU A 180 -6.51 3.97 3.31
N THR A 181 -6.24 4.84 2.33
CA THR A 181 -7.28 5.60 1.66
C THR A 181 -7.27 5.39 0.16
N HIS A 182 -8.39 5.57 -0.53
CA HIS A 182 -8.33 5.62 -1.98
C HIS A 182 -7.79 6.98 -2.46
N TYR A 183 -8.40 8.08 -2.02
CA TYR A 183 -7.93 9.43 -2.35
C TYR A 183 -6.65 9.81 -1.60
N ALA A 184 -5.82 10.66 -2.20
CA ALA A 184 -4.53 11.02 -1.61
C ALA A 184 -4.68 12.01 -0.43
N PRO A 185 -3.85 11.90 0.62
CA PRO A 185 -3.90 12.80 1.77
C PRO A 185 -3.12 14.11 1.55
N THR A 186 -2.43 14.24 0.41
CA THR A 186 -1.55 15.37 0.07
C THR A 186 -1.55 15.57 -1.44
N TYR A 187 -1.23 16.79 -1.89
CA TYR A 187 -1.01 17.05 -3.32
C TYR A 187 0.40 16.63 -3.77
N ARG A 188 1.33 16.42 -2.83
CA ARG A 188 2.75 16.19 -3.14
C ARG A 188 3.00 14.89 -3.92
N THR A 189 2.09 13.91 -3.86
CA THR A 189 2.15 12.67 -4.64
C THR A 189 1.43 12.77 -6.00
N LEU A 190 0.79 13.91 -6.30
CA LEU A 190 0.00 14.13 -7.52
C LEU A 190 0.80 14.78 -8.65
N GLU A 191 2.09 15.09 -8.46
CA GLU A 191 2.92 15.60 -9.56
C GLU A 191 2.88 14.63 -10.74
N GLY A 192 2.55 15.12 -11.93
CA GLY A 192 2.28 14.30 -13.13
C GLY A 192 0.80 14.22 -13.49
N GLU A 193 -0.10 14.42 -12.53
CA GLU A 193 -1.51 14.69 -12.79
C GLU A 193 -1.75 16.12 -13.25
N ARG A 194 -2.94 16.38 -13.79
CA ARG A 194 -3.37 17.74 -14.14
C ARG A 194 -3.59 18.53 -12.85
N GLU A 195 -2.79 19.57 -12.63
CA GLU A 195 -2.85 20.40 -11.41
C GLU A 195 -4.26 20.94 -11.10
N SER A 196 -5.02 21.34 -12.13
CA SER A 196 -6.41 21.80 -11.98
C SER A 196 -7.36 20.75 -11.37
N ALA A 197 -6.99 19.47 -11.45
CA ALA A 197 -7.75 18.33 -10.92
C ALA A 197 -7.32 17.93 -9.51
N TRP A 198 -6.16 18.39 -9.00
CA TRP A 198 -5.66 17.99 -7.68
C TRP A 198 -6.67 18.13 -6.53
N PRO A 199 -7.48 19.21 -6.44
CA PRO A 199 -8.51 19.31 -5.41
C PRO A 199 -9.59 18.22 -5.49
N GLU A 200 -9.79 17.63 -6.67
CA GLU A 200 -10.72 16.53 -6.92
C GLU A 200 -10.07 15.15 -6.83
N MET A 201 -8.79 15.08 -6.42
CA MET A 201 -8.04 13.82 -6.24
C MET A 201 -7.52 13.62 -4.81
N ALA A 202 -7.47 14.69 -4.02
CA ALA A 202 -6.84 14.67 -2.70
C ALA A 202 -7.47 15.67 -1.72
N CYS A 203 -7.17 15.48 -0.43
CA CYS A 203 -7.57 16.40 0.63
C CYS A 203 -6.39 16.81 1.52
N ARG A 204 -5.91 18.05 1.38
CA ARG A 204 -4.77 18.57 2.15
C ARG A 204 -5.04 18.71 3.64
N ARG A 205 -6.31 18.75 4.05
CA ARG A 205 -6.68 18.77 5.49
C ARG A 205 -6.22 17.49 6.20
N LEU A 206 -5.95 16.41 5.48
CA LEU A 206 -5.37 15.19 6.04
C LEU A 206 -3.90 15.37 6.41
N GLU A 207 -3.17 16.32 5.81
CA GLU A 207 -1.80 16.66 6.25
C GLU A 207 -1.78 17.18 7.70
N GLU A 208 -2.82 17.90 8.12
CA GLU A 208 -2.94 18.34 9.52
C GLU A 208 -3.20 17.16 10.47
N VAL A 209 -3.96 16.16 10.01
CA VAL A 209 -4.19 14.91 10.77
C VAL A 209 -2.87 14.14 10.89
N ILE A 210 -2.13 14.02 9.78
CA ILE A 210 -0.80 13.42 9.75
C ILE A 210 0.14 14.13 10.72
N ALA A 211 0.19 15.47 10.70
CA ALA A 211 1.04 16.24 11.59
C ALA A 211 0.72 16.00 13.08
N ARG A 212 -0.57 15.88 13.42
CA ARG A 212 -1.02 15.64 14.81
C ARG A 212 -0.83 14.20 15.28
N ARG A 213 -1.10 13.21 14.41
CA ARG A 213 -1.22 11.79 14.78
C ARG A 213 0.00 10.96 14.43
N GLN A 214 0.73 11.38 13.41
CA GLN A 214 1.97 10.76 12.93
C GLN A 214 1.86 9.23 12.80
N PRO A 215 0.89 8.70 12.01
CA PRO A 215 0.91 7.27 11.65
C PRO A 215 2.21 6.92 10.93
N ASP A 216 2.64 5.67 10.98
CA ASP A 216 3.91 5.27 10.37
C ASP A 216 3.82 5.31 8.84
N LEU A 217 2.66 4.92 8.30
CA LEU A 217 2.46 4.76 6.87
C LEU A 217 1.05 5.22 6.45
N TRP A 218 0.97 5.91 5.32
CA TRP A 218 -0.27 6.25 4.64
C TRP A 218 -0.21 5.77 3.20
N ILE A 219 -1.06 4.81 2.83
CA ILE A 219 -1.13 4.29 1.47
C ILE A 219 -2.36 4.89 0.78
N HIS A 220 -2.18 5.35 -0.46
CA HIS A 220 -3.28 5.79 -1.30
C HIS A 220 -3.24 5.27 -2.74
N GLY A 221 -4.37 5.35 -3.45
CA GLY A 221 -4.48 5.09 -4.89
C GLY A 221 -4.80 6.36 -5.67
N HIS A 222 -5.64 6.21 -6.70
CA HIS A 222 -6.30 7.25 -7.51
C HIS A 222 -5.38 8.11 -8.40
N ALA A 223 -4.12 8.30 -8.03
CA ALA A 223 -3.15 9.10 -8.76
C ALA A 223 -2.41 8.29 -9.83
N HIS A 224 -3.10 7.94 -10.91
CA HIS A 224 -2.63 7.02 -11.98
C HIS A 224 -1.41 7.54 -12.75
N ARG A 225 -1.23 8.85 -12.81
CA ARG A 225 -0.11 9.54 -13.48
C ARG A 225 0.83 10.19 -12.47
N GLY A 226 0.66 9.90 -11.18
CA GLY A 226 1.54 10.37 -10.12
C GLY A 226 2.97 9.88 -10.34
N LYS A 227 3.89 10.81 -10.58
CA LYS A 227 5.32 10.57 -10.80
C LYS A 227 6.10 10.51 -9.49
N VAL A 228 5.55 11.11 -8.43
CA VAL A 228 6.13 11.08 -7.09
C VAL A 228 5.54 9.88 -6.34
N PRO A 229 6.30 8.79 -6.17
CA PRO A 229 5.74 7.54 -5.66
C PRO A 229 5.54 7.55 -4.15
N LEU A 230 6.33 8.35 -3.45
CA LEU A 230 6.24 8.52 -2.01
C LEU A 230 6.74 9.90 -1.61
N VAL A 231 6.26 10.36 -0.46
CA VAL A 231 6.72 11.58 0.21
C VAL A 231 6.66 11.40 1.72
N GLU A 232 7.52 12.10 2.45
CA GLU A 232 7.39 12.21 3.90
C GLU A 232 6.58 13.45 4.27
N VAL A 233 5.52 13.26 5.07
CA VAL A 233 4.74 14.33 5.69
C VAL A 233 4.92 14.19 7.20
N GLY A 234 5.73 15.07 7.80
CA GLY A 234 6.17 14.88 9.18
C GLY A 234 7.01 13.61 9.31
N ARG A 235 6.52 12.63 10.09
CA ARG A 235 7.16 11.30 10.25
C ARG A 235 6.45 10.20 9.46
N THR A 236 5.34 10.52 8.81
CA THR A 236 4.53 9.57 8.06
C THR A 236 5.06 9.45 6.65
N LEU A 237 5.34 8.23 6.23
CA LEU A 237 5.59 7.93 4.83
C LEU A 237 4.24 7.85 4.10
N VAL A 238 4.02 8.72 3.12
CA VAL A 238 2.83 8.67 2.25
C VAL A 238 3.23 8.02 0.93
N VAL A 239 2.52 6.97 0.53
CA VAL A 239 2.85 6.14 -0.63
C VAL A 239 1.67 6.08 -1.61
N ASN A 240 1.94 6.38 -2.87
CA ASN A 240 1.02 6.09 -3.96
C ASN A 240 1.20 4.62 -4.39
N ALA A 241 0.15 3.82 -4.22
CA ALA A 241 0.08 2.40 -4.59
C ALA A 241 -0.73 2.16 -5.88
N SER A 242 -1.09 3.22 -6.61
CA SER A 242 -1.82 3.14 -7.87
C SER A 242 -1.05 2.31 -8.91
N LEU A 243 -1.57 1.14 -9.29
CA LEU A 243 -0.89 0.23 -10.20
C LEU A 243 -0.47 0.88 -11.53
N PRO A 244 -1.30 1.72 -12.19
CA PRO A 244 -0.89 2.41 -13.42
C PRO A 244 0.30 3.35 -13.23
N ALA A 245 0.44 3.96 -12.05
CA ALA A 245 1.57 4.84 -11.73
C ALA A 245 2.82 4.05 -11.35
N ARG A 246 2.64 2.90 -10.69
CA ARG A 246 3.74 2.11 -10.11
C ARG A 246 4.27 1.03 -11.04
N GLY A 247 3.44 0.51 -11.94
CA GLY A 247 3.75 -0.61 -12.82
C GLY A 247 3.82 -1.97 -12.13
N SER A 248 3.78 -2.03 -10.80
CA SER A 248 3.79 -3.26 -10.00
C SER A 248 3.17 -3.04 -8.63
N VAL A 249 2.82 -4.13 -7.94
CA VAL A 249 2.54 -4.09 -6.49
C VAL A 249 3.73 -3.47 -5.75
N VAL A 250 3.44 -2.61 -4.77
CA VAL A 250 4.46 -1.99 -3.92
C VAL A 250 4.71 -2.90 -2.71
N VAL A 251 5.97 -3.15 -2.39
CA VAL A 251 6.35 -3.84 -1.14
C VAL A 251 7.05 -2.83 -0.24
N LEU A 252 6.55 -2.71 0.99
CA LEU A 252 7.06 -1.81 2.02
C LEU A 252 7.54 -2.63 3.21
N GLU A 253 8.66 -2.23 3.79
CA GLU A 253 9.25 -2.91 4.95
C GLU A 253 9.15 -1.95 6.14
N LEU A 254 8.47 -2.38 7.21
CA LEU A 254 8.30 -1.57 8.42
C LEU A 254 9.11 -2.19 9.57
N PRO A 255 9.87 -1.36 10.33
CA PRO A 255 10.64 -1.84 11.46
C PRO A 255 9.72 -2.35 12.57
N ARG A 256 10.13 -3.45 13.19
CA ARG A 256 9.39 -4.08 14.28
C ARG A 256 9.43 -3.30 15.58
#